data_AF-A0A0A8WL47-F1
#
_entry.id   AF-A0A0A8WL47-F1
#
_cell.length_a   1.000
_cell.length_b   1.000
_cell.length_c   1.000
_cell.angle_alpha   90.00
_cell.angle_beta   90.00
_cell.angle_gamma   90.00
#
_symmetry.space_group_name_H-M   'P 1'
#
loop_
_entity.id
_entity.type
_entity.pdbx_description
1 polymer ?
#
loop_
_entity_poly.entity_id
_entity_poly.type
_entity_poly.pdbx_seq_one_letter_code
_entity_poly.pdbx_strand_id
1 'polypeptide(L)'
;MLGAIASPDPDVKPMNVIASFWGGALPEFDSIDDANELLGALVMGLWNQLSVHQDPKMPFKAMAVPMEPTAANLGNFGNVRGQEAEGFVEGLFNGAEQADLPERAHEAITHLGEIRAMMLSVADLIERTAGEPEDRDQIKETIKHLRTMTQIMETEIHAAVLSCVRARTQGLPGLTAPWPTRH
;
A
#
# COMPACT_ATOMS: atom_id res chain seq x y z
N MET A 1 2.96 -4.45 -3.92
CA MET A 1 3.03 -4.66 -5.39
C MET A 1 2.97 -3.35 -6.18
N LEU A 2 1.95 -2.49 -6.01
CA LEU A 2 1.85 -1.21 -6.75
C LEU A 2 3.10 -0.34 -6.62
N GLY A 3 3.70 -0.27 -5.43
CA GLY A 3 4.96 0.47 -5.23
C GLY A 3 6.08 -0.01 -6.15
N ALA A 4 6.24 -1.32 -6.34
CA ALA A 4 7.28 -1.86 -7.23
C ALA A 4 6.97 -1.57 -8.70
N ILE A 5 5.70 -1.63 -9.10
CA ILE A 5 5.26 -1.21 -10.45
C ILE A 5 5.62 0.27 -10.69
N ALA A 6 5.45 1.10 -9.67
CA ALA A 6 5.71 2.54 -9.74
C ALA A 6 7.16 2.94 -9.53
N SER A 7 8.03 2.06 -9.02
CA SER A 7 9.38 2.40 -8.57
C SER A 7 10.17 3.17 -9.63
N PRO A 8 10.87 4.27 -9.27
CA PRO A 8 11.64 5.04 -10.24
C PRO A 8 12.88 4.28 -10.73
N ASP A 9 13.32 3.27 -9.99
CA ASP A 9 14.43 2.40 -10.35
C ASP A 9 14.03 1.41 -11.47
N PRO A 10 14.70 1.45 -12.64
CA PRO A 10 14.40 0.55 -13.76
C PRO A 10 14.77 -0.92 -13.51
N ASP A 11 15.62 -1.21 -12.51
CA ASP A 11 16.05 -2.57 -12.18
C ASP A 11 15.04 -3.30 -11.29
N VAL A 12 14.07 -2.58 -10.71
CA VAL A 12 12.99 -3.18 -9.93
C VAL A 12 12.08 -4.00 -10.84
N LYS A 13 12.02 -5.31 -10.57
CA LYS A 13 11.14 -6.25 -11.26
C LYS A 13 9.97 -6.58 -10.34
N PRO A 14 8.74 -6.13 -10.63
CA PRO A 14 7.64 -6.37 -9.70
C PRO A 14 7.21 -7.85 -9.62
N MET A 15 7.67 -8.72 -10.53
CA MET A 15 7.60 -10.18 -10.36
C MET A 15 8.41 -10.69 -9.15
N ASN A 16 9.48 -10.00 -8.76
CA ASN A 16 10.23 -10.36 -7.56
C ASN A 16 9.41 -10.11 -6.29
N VAL A 17 8.50 -9.12 -6.29
CA VAL A 17 7.55 -8.89 -5.19
C VAL A 17 6.51 -10.01 -5.11
N ILE A 18 6.14 -10.63 -6.23
CA ILE A 18 5.30 -11.82 -6.19
C ILE A 18 6.06 -12.98 -5.54
N ALA A 19 7.31 -13.22 -5.94
CA ALA A 19 8.12 -14.30 -5.39
C ALA A 19 8.42 -14.10 -3.88
N SER A 20 8.49 -12.85 -3.39
CA SER A 20 8.73 -12.58 -1.96
C SER A 20 7.59 -13.06 -1.06
N PHE A 21 6.36 -13.20 -1.56
CA PHE A 21 5.26 -13.83 -0.81
C PHE A 21 5.54 -15.30 -0.45
N TRP A 22 6.52 -15.94 -1.11
CA TRP A 22 6.96 -17.31 -0.84
C TRP A 22 8.45 -17.40 -0.49
N GLY A 23 9.01 -16.35 0.13
CA GLY A 23 10.40 -16.37 0.58
C GLY A 23 11.44 -16.24 -0.55
N GLY A 24 11.02 -15.72 -1.72
CA GLY A 24 11.91 -15.39 -2.84
C GLY A 24 11.89 -16.37 -4.00
N ALA A 25 11.16 -17.49 -3.88
CA ALA A 25 10.91 -18.43 -4.97
C ALA A 25 9.43 -18.81 -4.97
N LEU A 26 8.83 -18.99 -6.15
CA LEU A 26 7.45 -19.48 -6.26
C LEU A 26 7.34 -20.89 -5.63
N PRO A 27 6.17 -21.24 -5.07
CA PRO A 27 5.95 -22.57 -4.51
C PRO A 27 6.07 -23.63 -5.60
N GLU A 28 6.31 -24.89 -5.20
CA GLU A 28 6.16 -26.02 -6.12
C GLU A 28 4.67 -26.17 -6.48
N PHE A 29 4.40 -26.42 -7.76
CA PHE A 29 3.06 -26.65 -8.28
C PHE A 29 2.90 -28.12 -8.65
N ASP A 30 1.75 -28.69 -8.34
CA ASP A 30 1.41 -30.08 -8.67
C ASP A 30 1.29 -30.30 -10.19
N SER A 31 0.95 -29.24 -10.93
CA SER A 31 0.87 -29.25 -12.39
C SER A 31 1.18 -27.90 -13.03
N ILE A 32 1.40 -27.91 -14.35
CA ILE A 32 1.52 -26.69 -15.15
C ILE A 32 0.20 -25.89 -15.14
N ASP A 33 -0.94 -26.56 -15.03
CA ASP A 33 -2.24 -25.90 -15.00
C ASP A 33 -2.42 -25.10 -13.70
N ASP A 34 -2.01 -25.66 -12.54
CA ASP A 34 -2.02 -24.95 -11.25
C ASP A 34 -1.09 -23.73 -11.26
N ALA A 35 0.08 -23.87 -11.89
CA ALA A 35 1.02 -22.76 -12.06
C ALA A 35 0.42 -21.66 -12.96
N ASN A 36 -0.24 -22.04 -14.06
CA ASN A 36 -0.89 -21.11 -14.98
C ASN A 36 -2.08 -20.41 -14.32
N GLU A 37 -2.85 -21.08 -13.47
CA GLU A 37 -3.96 -20.48 -12.73
C GLU A 37 -3.46 -19.38 -11.80
N LEU A 38 -2.43 -19.66 -10.99
CA LEU A 38 -1.85 -18.66 -10.09
C LEU A 38 -1.25 -17.48 -10.87
N LEU A 39 -0.42 -17.76 -11.90
CA LEU A 39 0.19 -16.72 -12.72
C LEU A 39 -0.87 -15.90 -13.45
N GLY A 40 -1.94 -16.53 -13.93
CA GLY A 40 -3.11 -15.87 -14.51
C GLY A 40 -3.75 -14.91 -13.51
N ALA A 41 -4.05 -15.37 -12.29
CA ALA A 41 -4.64 -14.53 -11.26
C ALA A 41 -3.74 -13.33 -10.87
N LEU A 42 -2.43 -13.55 -10.78
CA LEU A 42 -1.48 -12.52 -10.36
C LEU A 42 -1.17 -11.51 -11.47
N VAL A 43 -0.89 -11.97 -12.70
CA VAL A 43 -0.53 -11.11 -13.83
C VAL A 43 -1.78 -10.50 -14.44
N MET A 44 -2.79 -11.30 -14.78
CA MET A 44 -3.98 -10.80 -15.46
C MET A 44 -4.95 -10.12 -14.49
N GLY A 45 -5.02 -10.59 -13.24
CA GLY A 45 -5.83 -9.97 -12.19
C GLY A 45 -5.10 -8.81 -11.53
N LEU A 46 -4.24 -9.11 -10.55
CA LEU A 46 -3.70 -8.11 -9.64
C LEU A 46 -2.78 -7.08 -10.32
N TRP A 47 -1.80 -7.54 -11.10
CA TRP A 47 -0.85 -6.65 -11.77
C TRP A 47 -1.56 -5.67 -12.71
N ASN A 48 -2.39 -6.19 -13.61
CA ASN A 48 -3.08 -5.36 -14.60
C ASN A 48 -4.01 -4.34 -13.92
N GLN A 49 -4.75 -4.76 -12.90
CA GLN A 49 -5.61 -3.87 -12.12
C GLN A 49 -4.83 -2.75 -11.43
N LEU A 50 -3.63 -3.02 -10.92
CA LEU A 50 -2.80 -2.00 -10.27
C LEU A 50 -2.10 -1.10 -11.29
N SER A 51 -1.69 -1.65 -12.44
CA SER A 51 -0.92 -0.94 -13.46
C SER A 51 -1.70 0.19 -14.12
N VAL A 52 -3.03 0.12 -14.16
CA VAL A 52 -3.87 1.21 -14.72
C VAL A 52 -3.67 2.53 -13.98
N HIS A 53 -3.28 2.48 -12.69
CA HIS A 53 -3.09 3.69 -11.87
C HIS A 53 -1.83 4.49 -12.20
N GLN A 54 -1.02 4.02 -13.16
CA GLN A 54 0.04 4.82 -13.77
C GLN A 54 -0.52 5.89 -14.75
N ASP A 55 -1.78 5.75 -15.18
CA ASP A 55 -2.49 6.77 -15.96
C ASP A 55 -3.03 7.86 -15.01
N PRO A 56 -2.69 9.15 -15.21
CA PRO A 56 -3.24 10.26 -14.43
C PRO A 56 -4.78 10.35 -14.42
N LYS A 57 -5.46 9.71 -15.38
CA LYS A 57 -6.93 9.67 -15.46
C LYS A 57 -7.55 8.56 -14.62
N MET A 58 -6.74 7.66 -14.07
CA MET A 58 -7.18 6.48 -13.32
C MET A 58 -6.69 6.58 -11.87
N PRO A 59 -7.34 7.42 -11.03
CA PRO A 59 -6.90 7.62 -9.65
C PRO A 59 -6.87 6.29 -8.88
N PHE A 60 -5.86 6.13 -8.02
CA PHE A 60 -5.80 4.97 -7.13
C PHE A 60 -7.01 4.96 -6.20
N LYS A 61 -7.59 3.78 -6.04
CA LYS A 61 -8.65 3.50 -5.09
C LYS A 61 -8.29 2.31 -4.25
N ALA A 62 -8.44 2.50 -2.96
CA ALA A 62 -8.01 1.58 -1.96
C ALA A 62 -9.08 0.50 -1.76
N MET A 63 -8.72 -0.69 -1.26
CA MET A 63 -9.67 -1.82 -1.28
C MET A 63 -10.91 -1.53 -0.43
N ALA A 64 -12.07 -1.97 -0.89
CA ALA A 64 -13.30 -1.82 -0.13
C ALA A 64 -13.26 -2.70 1.12
N VAL A 65 -13.43 -2.09 2.29
CA VAL A 65 -13.52 -2.78 3.58
C VAL A 65 -14.92 -2.54 4.16
N PRO A 66 -15.67 -3.61 4.53
CA PRO A 66 -16.95 -3.46 5.21
C PRO A 66 -16.79 -2.67 6.51
N MET A 67 -17.69 -1.72 6.77
CA MET A 67 -17.64 -0.87 7.96
C MET A 67 -19.00 -0.77 8.65
N GLU A 68 -19.41 -1.87 9.30
CA GLU A 68 -20.41 -1.76 10.37
C GLU A 68 -19.75 -1.16 11.62
N PRO A 69 -20.45 -0.32 12.41
CA PRO A 69 -19.86 0.41 13.52
C PRO A 69 -19.68 -0.47 14.77
N THR A 70 -18.72 -1.38 14.70
CA THR A 70 -18.24 -2.20 15.82
C THR A 70 -16.75 -1.95 16.06
N ALA A 71 -16.27 -2.20 17.28
CA ALA A 71 -14.86 -2.04 17.61
C ALA A 71 -13.98 -2.94 16.73
N ALA A 72 -14.38 -4.20 16.55
CA ALA A 72 -13.66 -5.16 15.72
C ALA A 72 -13.51 -4.71 14.25
N ASN A 73 -14.57 -4.17 13.64
CA ASN A 73 -14.51 -3.68 12.27
C ASN A 73 -13.67 -2.40 12.15
N LEU A 74 -13.71 -1.53 13.17
CA LEU A 74 -12.88 -0.34 13.21
C LEU A 74 -11.38 -0.71 13.27
N GLY A 75 -11.01 -1.66 14.13
CA GLY A 75 -9.64 -2.18 14.21
C GLY A 75 -9.19 -2.85 12.91
N ASN A 76 -10.04 -3.70 12.31
CA ASN A 76 -9.76 -4.30 11.01
C ASN A 76 -9.58 -3.25 9.91
N PHE A 77 -10.41 -2.21 9.89
CA PHE A 77 -10.27 -1.12 8.93
C PHE A 77 -8.90 -0.44 9.08
N GLY A 78 -8.51 -0.07 10.31
CA GLY A 78 -7.20 0.51 10.61
C GLY A 78 -6.05 -0.38 10.13
N ASN A 79 -6.09 -1.69 10.43
CA ASN A 79 -5.09 -2.65 9.99
C ASN A 79 -4.97 -2.71 8.47
N VAL A 80 -6.08 -2.89 7.75
CA VAL A 80 -6.05 -2.99 6.28
C VAL A 80 -5.51 -1.70 5.65
N ARG A 81 -5.95 -0.52 6.12
CA ARG A 81 -5.44 0.76 5.60
C ARG A 81 -3.94 0.93 5.87
N GLY A 82 -3.50 0.62 7.09
CA GLY A 82 -2.08 0.70 7.48
C GLY A 82 -1.20 -0.21 6.62
N GLN A 83 -1.64 -1.46 6.41
CA GLN A 83 -0.96 -2.45 5.58
C GLN A 83 -0.91 -2.05 4.09
N GLU A 84 -1.95 -1.42 3.55
CA GLU A 84 -1.92 -0.91 2.17
C GLU A 84 -0.90 0.22 1.99
N ALA A 85 -0.86 1.18 2.93
CA ALA A 85 0.12 2.26 2.90
C ALA A 85 1.55 1.71 3.04
N GLU A 86 1.76 0.79 3.99
CA GLU A 86 3.05 0.12 4.20
C GLU A 86 3.46 -0.69 2.98
N GLY A 87 2.59 -1.57 2.46
CA GLY A 87 2.89 -2.41 1.31
C GLY A 87 3.14 -1.63 0.02
N PHE A 88 2.60 -0.41 -0.10
CA PHE A 88 2.96 0.51 -1.17
C PHE A 88 4.40 1.01 -1.00
N VAL A 89 4.75 1.57 0.17
CA VAL A 89 6.11 2.07 0.45
C VAL A 89 7.14 0.94 0.36
N GLU A 90 6.82 -0.23 0.91
CA GLU A 90 7.65 -1.43 0.81
C GLU A 90 7.97 -1.82 -0.62
N GLY A 91 6.93 -1.85 -1.47
CA GLY A 91 7.12 -2.16 -2.87
C GLY A 91 7.96 -1.09 -3.59
N LEU A 92 7.82 0.18 -3.22
CA LEU A 92 8.53 1.28 -3.87
C LEU A 92 10.04 1.19 -3.64
N PHE A 93 10.44 0.85 -2.41
CA PHE A 93 11.83 0.68 -2.00
C PHE A 93 12.38 -0.71 -2.37
N ASN A 94 11.52 -1.69 -2.65
CA ASN A 94 11.89 -3.04 -3.08
C ASN A 94 12.96 -3.71 -2.17
N GLY A 95 12.85 -3.49 -0.85
CA GLY A 95 13.77 -4.04 0.15
C GLY A 95 15.06 -3.22 0.40
N ALA A 96 15.26 -2.11 -0.31
CA ALA A 96 16.35 -1.18 0.00
C ALA A 96 16.01 -0.29 1.21
N GLU A 97 17.04 0.16 1.96
CA GLU A 97 16.86 1.10 3.07
C GLU A 97 16.62 2.54 2.58
N GLN A 98 17.06 2.85 1.37
CA GLN A 98 16.98 4.16 0.73
C GLN A 98 16.58 3.98 -0.73
N ALA A 99 15.84 4.95 -1.26
CA ALA A 99 15.47 5.00 -2.68
C ALA A 99 15.67 6.43 -3.20
N ASP A 100 16.11 6.56 -4.46
CA ASP A 100 16.20 7.85 -5.12
C ASP A 100 14.82 8.24 -5.65
N LEU A 101 14.12 9.09 -4.91
CA LEU A 101 12.73 9.46 -5.19
C LEU A 101 12.62 10.90 -5.70
N PRO A 102 11.77 11.18 -6.69
CA PRO A 102 11.43 12.56 -7.03
C PRO A 102 10.76 13.27 -5.84
N GLU A 103 10.94 14.59 -5.72
CA GLU A 103 10.49 15.41 -4.58
C GLU A 103 9.03 15.15 -4.20
N ARG A 104 8.11 15.16 -5.17
CA ARG A 104 6.69 14.90 -4.89
C ARG A 104 6.42 13.50 -4.34
N ALA A 105 7.18 12.48 -4.77
CA ALA A 105 7.08 11.14 -4.21
C ALA A 105 7.66 11.08 -2.79
N HIS A 106 8.76 11.80 -2.53
CA HIS A 106 9.34 11.92 -1.19
C HIS A 106 8.35 12.53 -0.19
N GLU A 107 7.70 13.64 -0.55
CA GLU A 107 6.62 14.25 0.25
C GLU A 107 5.48 13.25 0.49
N ALA A 108 5.03 12.57 -0.58
CA ALA A 108 3.94 11.61 -0.49
C ALA A 108 4.24 10.47 0.48
N ILE A 109 5.42 9.84 0.41
CA ILE A 109 5.77 8.73 1.30
C ILE A 109 5.92 9.16 2.76
N THR A 110 6.27 10.43 3.00
CA THR A 110 6.34 11.00 4.35
C THR A 110 4.93 11.08 4.94
N HIS A 111 3.97 11.65 4.20
CA HIS A 111 2.57 11.68 4.61
C HIS A 111 1.99 10.26 4.78
N LEU A 112 2.36 9.31 3.90
CA LEU A 112 1.92 7.92 4.02
C LEU A 112 2.46 7.24 5.28
N GLY A 113 3.67 7.58 5.72
CA GLY A 113 4.23 7.12 7.00
C GLY A 113 3.38 7.57 8.20
N GLU A 114 2.95 8.83 8.21
CA GLU A 114 2.07 9.37 9.26
C GLU A 114 0.68 8.70 9.23
N ILE A 115 0.09 8.57 8.04
CA ILE A 115 -1.20 7.90 7.86
C ILE A 115 -1.12 6.44 8.33
N ARG A 116 -0.07 5.71 7.95
CA ARG A 116 0.18 4.33 8.42
C ARG A 116 0.19 4.29 9.94
N ALA A 117 0.98 5.15 10.58
CA ALA A 117 1.09 5.19 12.03
C ALA A 117 -0.27 5.45 12.70
N MET A 118 -1.06 6.41 12.21
CA MET A 118 -2.39 6.70 12.74
C MET A 118 -3.37 5.54 12.55
N MET A 119 -3.37 4.90 11.38
CA MET A 119 -4.27 3.76 11.07
C MET A 119 -3.96 2.54 11.95
N LEU A 120 -2.67 2.20 12.09
CA LEU A 120 -2.23 1.09 12.94
C LEU A 120 -2.43 1.39 14.43
N SER A 121 -2.28 2.65 14.86
CA SER A 121 -2.56 3.05 16.24
C SER A 121 -4.02 2.84 16.63
N VAL A 122 -4.96 3.03 15.70
CA VAL A 122 -6.37 2.71 15.95
C VAL A 122 -6.58 1.21 16.12
N ALA A 123 -5.91 0.39 15.30
CA ALA A 123 -5.97 -1.07 15.46
C ALA A 123 -5.38 -1.53 16.80
N ASP A 124 -4.21 -1.03 17.19
CA ASP A 124 -3.58 -1.29 18.49
C ASP A 124 -4.49 -0.88 19.65
N LEU A 125 -5.11 0.30 19.57
CA LEU A 125 -6.03 0.77 20.60
C LEU A 125 -7.21 -0.18 20.80
N ILE A 126 -7.83 -0.64 19.71
CA ILE A 126 -8.95 -1.59 19.76
C ILE A 126 -8.53 -2.94 20.35
N GLU A 127 -7.33 -3.41 20.02
CA GLU A 127 -6.79 -4.64 20.61
C GLU A 127 -6.59 -4.48 22.13
N ARG A 128 -6.05 -3.34 22.56
CA ARG A 128 -5.76 -3.07 23.97
C ARG A 128 -7.00 -2.85 24.83
N THR A 129 -8.10 -2.40 24.25
CA THR A 129 -9.39 -2.20 24.95
C THR A 129 -10.36 -3.36 24.72
N ALA A 130 -9.86 -4.52 24.26
CA ALA A 130 -10.69 -5.68 24.02
C ALA A 130 -11.49 -6.11 25.27
N GLY A 131 -12.82 -6.18 25.12
CA GLY A 131 -13.75 -6.54 26.20
C GLY A 131 -14.33 -5.35 26.97
N GLU A 132 -13.88 -4.13 26.70
CA GLU A 132 -14.52 -2.91 27.21
C GLU A 132 -15.87 -2.66 26.49
N PRO A 133 -16.83 -1.97 27.14
CA PRO A 133 -18.08 -1.60 26.51
C PRO A 133 -17.87 -0.71 25.28
N GLU A 134 -18.54 -1.04 24.16
CA GLU A 134 -18.46 -0.23 22.96
C GLU A 134 -19.22 1.10 23.09
N ASP A 135 -18.55 2.22 22.86
CA ASP A 135 -19.21 3.48 22.55
C ASP A 135 -19.45 3.58 21.04
N ARG A 136 -20.67 3.20 20.61
CA ARG A 136 -21.05 3.20 19.19
C ARG A 136 -21.02 4.58 18.55
N ASP A 137 -21.24 5.65 19.29
CA ASP A 137 -21.24 7.00 18.71
C ASP A 137 -19.82 7.49 18.52
N GLN A 138 -18.92 7.19 19.46
CA GLN A 138 -17.48 7.40 19.28
C GLN A 138 -16.95 6.60 18.09
N ILE A 139 -17.29 5.31 17.98
CA ILE A 139 -16.87 4.44 16.86
C ILE A 139 -17.31 5.03 15.51
N LYS A 140 -18.56 5.47 15.39
CA LYS A 140 -19.06 6.11 14.15
C LYS A 140 -18.27 7.36 13.80
N GLU A 141 -17.89 8.17 14.79
CA GLU A 141 -17.12 9.38 14.55
C GLU A 141 -15.70 9.05 14.11
N THR A 142 -15.04 8.10 14.77
CA THR A 142 -13.72 7.61 14.34
C THR A 142 -13.74 7.05 12.92
N ILE A 143 -14.78 6.29 12.54
CA ILE A 143 -14.95 5.79 11.15
C ILE A 143 -14.97 6.94 10.13
N LYS A 144 -15.60 8.08 10.43
CA LYS A 144 -15.59 9.24 9.52
C LYS A 144 -14.18 9.79 9.36
N HIS A 145 -13.42 9.91 10.45
CA HIS A 145 -12.03 10.35 10.39
C HIS A 145 -11.15 9.39 9.57
N LEU A 146 -11.30 8.08 9.77
CA LEU A 146 -10.55 7.09 9.00
C LEU A 146 -10.88 7.13 7.50
N ARG A 147 -12.15 7.41 7.14
CA ARG A 147 -12.54 7.63 5.73
C ARG A 147 -11.83 8.83 5.12
N THR A 148 -11.77 9.94 5.85
CA THR A 148 -11.03 11.13 5.38
C THR A 148 -9.55 10.83 5.21
N MET A 149 -8.92 10.16 6.18
CA MET A 149 -7.51 9.75 6.05
C MET A 149 -7.29 8.78 4.88
N THR A 150 -8.24 7.89 4.61
CA THR A 150 -8.18 6.99 3.44
C THR A 150 -8.17 7.77 2.13
N GLN A 151 -8.95 8.85 2.02
CA GLN A 151 -8.94 9.70 0.81
C GLN A 151 -7.59 10.41 0.62
N ILE A 152 -6.97 10.85 1.72
CA ILE A 152 -5.63 11.45 1.68
C ILE A 152 -4.61 10.38 1.27
N MET A 153 -4.68 9.19 1.86
CA MET A 153 -3.83 8.04 1.51
C MET A 153 -3.91 7.70 0.01
N GLU A 154 -5.13 7.62 -0.54
CA GLU A 154 -5.35 7.36 -1.95
C GLU A 154 -4.68 8.42 -2.84
N THR A 155 -4.80 9.68 -2.44
CA THR A 155 -4.23 10.82 -3.16
C THR A 155 -2.70 10.78 -3.13
N GLU A 156 -2.11 10.50 -1.97
CA GLU A 156 -0.64 10.43 -1.83
C GLU A 156 -0.04 9.22 -2.55
N ILE A 157 -0.67 8.04 -2.47
CA ILE A 157 -0.26 6.87 -3.26
C ILE A 157 -0.27 7.22 -4.75
N HIS A 158 -1.36 7.81 -5.26
CA HIS A 158 -1.45 8.16 -6.67
C HIS A 158 -0.41 9.22 -7.08
N ALA A 159 -0.18 10.23 -6.24
CA ALA A 159 0.83 11.25 -6.51
C ALA A 159 2.25 10.66 -6.57
N ALA A 160 2.60 9.76 -5.64
CA ALA A 160 3.87 9.03 -5.67
C ALA A 160 4.00 8.18 -6.94
N VAL A 161 2.94 7.45 -7.32
CA VAL A 161 2.91 6.64 -8.55
C VAL A 161 3.24 7.49 -9.78
N LEU A 162 2.50 8.58 -10.00
CA LEU A 162 2.70 9.43 -11.18
C LEU A 162 4.09 10.09 -11.19
N SER A 163 4.56 10.52 -10.02
CA SER A 163 5.86 11.17 -9.88
C SER A 163 7.01 10.21 -10.22
N CYS A 164 7.01 9.00 -9.65
CA CYS A 164 8.04 8.01 -9.90
C CYS A 164 8.02 7.46 -11.34
N VAL A 165 6.83 7.18 -11.88
CA VAL A 165 6.69 6.73 -13.28
C VAL A 165 7.21 7.80 -14.25
N ARG A 166 6.90 9.08 -13.99
CA ARG A 166 7.43 10.18 -14.78
C ARG A 166 8.95 10.26 -14.69
N ALA A 167 9.51 10.17 -13.48
CA ALA A 167 10.96 10.22 -13.27
C ALA A 167 11.68 9.10 -14.03
N ARG A 168 11.18 7.86 -13.92
CA ARG A 168 11.68 6.69 -14.66
C ARG A 168 11.62 6.90 -16.18
N THR A 169 10.49 7.40 -16.69
CA THR A 169 10.29 7.58 -18.14
C THR A 169 11.17 8.69 -18.72
N GLN A 170 11.45 9.74 -17.93
CA GLN A 170 12.18 10.93 -18.38
C GLN A 170 13.66 10.91 -17.95
N GLY A 171 14.11 9.89 -17.21
CA GLY A 171 15.47 9.81 -16.67
C GLY A 171 15.79 10.96 -15.70
N LEU A 172 14.80 11.40 -14.92
CA LEU A 172 14.99 12.52 -13.99
C LEU A 172 15.75 12.07 -12.74
N PRO A 173 16.62 12.92 -12.17
CA PRO A 173 17.32 12.61 -10.93
C PRO A 173 16.33 12.53 -9.76
N GLY A 174 16.57 11.59 -8.84
CA GLY A 174 15.88 11.49 -7.56
C GLY A 174 16.67 12.15 -6.44
N LEU A 175 15.97 12.45 -5.34
CA LEU A 175 16.56 12.77 -4.05
C LEU A 175 16.62 11.47 -3.25
N THR A 176 17.78 11.17 -2.68
CA THR A 176 17.92 10.00 -1.82
C THR A 176 17.05 10.15 -0.59
N ALA A 177 16.03 9.30 -0.48
CA ALA A 177 15.04 9.30 0.58
C ALA A 177 15.22 8.06 1.46
N PRO A 178 15.32 8.20 2.79
CA PRO A 178 15.27 7.07 3.68
C PRO A 178 13.85 6.50 3.74
N TRP A 179 13.76 5.23 4.09
CA TRP A 179 12.49 4.61 4.41
C TRP A 179 11.80 5.32 5.60
N PRO A 180 10.50 5.69 5.52
CA PRO A 180 9.78 6.34 6.62
C PRO A 180 9.74 5.48 7.90
N THR A 181 10.00 6.07 9.07
CA THR A 181 10.19 5.37 10.36
C THR A 181 9.20 4.20 10.59
N ARG A 182 9.72 2.98 10.75
CA ARG A 182 8.95 1.83 11.24
C ARG A 182 8.73 1.99 12.75
N HIS A 183 7.62 2.60 13.14
CA HIS A 183 7.09 2.46 14.49
C HIS A 183 6.38 1.11 14.61
#